data_AF-A0A352C7N1-F1
#
_entry.id   AF-A0A352C7N1-F1
#
_cell.length_a   1.000
_cell.length_b   1.000
_cell.length_c   1.000
_cell.angle_alpha   90.00
_cell.angle_beta   90.00
_cell.angle_gamma   90.00
#
_symmetry.space_group_name_H-M   'P 1'
#
loop_
_entity.id
_entity.type
_entity.pdbx_description
1 polymer ?
#
loop_
_entity_poly.entity_id
_entity_poly.type
_entity_poly.pdbx_seq_one_letter_code
_entity_poly.pdbx_strand_id
1 'polypeptide(L)'
;MELSKKERRALRREEKNREITGEAHQKQLKSWAIWSAVVLITGGAGYFGYRALSGVAQVSEMGEIYPIEGRDHVSDGTKVEYRTNPPSSGSHYAKAAEWGVYDKPISDGQLIHNLEHGGVWISYKPSMPATPKEKLISLAKSYRSKVILTPREANDKDIAVVSWGRIYKFDLAVDGSFDENAVRSYIEKYKNTGPEIVPD
;
A
#
# COMPACT_ATOMS: atom_id res chain seq x y z
N MET A 1 39.04 74.86 -9.38
CA MET A 1 39.64 74.24 -10.58
C MET A 1 38.50 73.75 -11.46
N GLU A 2 38.32 74.33 -12.65
CA GLU A 2 37.36 73.82 -13.63
C GLU A 2 37.97 72.60 -14.36
N LEU A 3 37.20 71.51 -14.43
CA LEU A 3 37.59 70.31 -15.18
C LEU A 3 37.73 70.61 -16.67
N SER A 4 38.80 70.11 -17.29
CA SER A 4 39.06 70.20 -18.72
C SER A 4 37.97 69.48 -19.53
N LYS A 5 37.70 69.95 -20.76
CA LYS A 5 36.74 69.31 -21.69
C LYS A 5 37.02 67.81 -21.88
N LYS A 6 38.30 67.40 -21.85
CA LYS A 6 38.71 66.00 -21.98
C LYS A 6 38.35 65.18 -20.74
N GLU A 7 38.51 65.75 -19.55
CA GLU A 7 38.19 65.10 -18.27
C GLU A 7 36.68 64.96 -18.07
N ARG A 8 35.89 65.99 -18.41
CA ARG A 8 34.42 65.90 -18.41
C ARG A 8 33.89 64.81 -19.36
N ARG A 9 34.56 64.60 -20.50
CA ARG A 9 34.21 63.54 -21.46
C ARG A 9 34.60 62.15 -20.95
N ALA A 10 35.74 62.04 -20.26
CA ALA A 10 36.17 60.79 -19.63
C ALA A 10 35.22 60.37 -18.49
N LEU A 11 34.86 61.30 -17.61
CA LEU A 11 33.91 61.07 -16.51
C LEU A 11 32.54 60.63 -17.01
N ARG A 12 31.98 61.31 -18.03
CA ARG A 12 30.70 60.89 -18.65
C ARG A 12 30.77 59.49 -19.28
N ARG A 13 31.92 59.11 -19.82
CA ARG A 13 32.13 57.77 -20.39
C ARG A 13 32.24 56.71 -19.30
N GLU A 14 32.86 57.05 -18.18
CA GLU A 14 32.99 56.18 -17.02
C GLU A 14 31.65 56.00 -16.31
N GLU A 15 30.87 57.07 -16.08
CA GLU A 15 29.51 57.00 -15.55
C GLU A 15 28.60 56.13 -16.42
N LYS A 16 28.59 56.37 -17.74
CA LYS A 16 27.81 55.56 -18.68
C LYS A 16 28.26 54.10 -18.69
N ASN A 17 29.56 53.83 -18.59
CA ASN A 17 30.07 52.46 -18.47
C ASN A 17 29.63 51.81 -17.16
N ARG A 18 29.66 52.55 -16.03
CA ARG A 18 29.22 52.05 -14.71
C ARG A 18 27.72 51.76 -14.70
N GLU A 19 26.91 52.62 -15.28
CA GLU A 19 25.46 52.39 -15.48
C GLU A 19 25.21 51.13 -16.33
N ILE A 20 25.85 51.01 -17.49
CA ILE A 20 25.70 49.82 -18.37
C ILE A 20 26.14 48.54 -17.64
N THR A 21 27.26 48.58 -16.92
CA THR A 21 27.74 47.41 -16.15
C THR A 21 26.81 47.07 -14.99
N GLY A 22 26.24 48.08 -14.32
CA GLY A 22 25.28 47.90 -13.23
C GLY A 22 23.96 47.29 -13.71
N GLU A 23 23.42 47.79 -14.83
CA GLU A 23 22.23 47.23 -15.46
C GLU A 23 22.46 45.80 -15.97
N ALA A 24 23.62 45.53 -16.58
CA ALA A 24 23.99 44.19 -17.03
C ALA A 24 24.12 43.22 -15.85
N HIS A 25 24.77 43.63 -14.77
CA HIS A 25 24.90 42.83 -13.55
C HIS A 25 23.54 42.59 -12.89
N GLN A 26 22.66 43.59 -12.83
CA GLN A 26 21.31 43.44 -12.29
C GLN A 26 20.43 42.50 -13.14
N LYS A 27 20.52 42.58 -14.48
CA LYS A 27 19.84 41.65 -15.41
C LYS A 27 20.35 40.22 -15.26
N GLN A 28 21.66 40.05 -15.09
CA GLN A 28 22.25 38.74 -14.80
C GLN A 28 21.74 38.19 -13.46
N LEU A 29 21.81 38.95 -12.36
CA LEU A 29 21.33 38.50 -11.05
C LEU A 29 19.84 38.09 -11.07
N LYS A 30 18.98 38.84 -11.76
CA LYS A 30 17.56 38.48 -11.95
C LYS A 30 17.40 37.17 -12.73
N SER A 31 18.19 36.98 -13.79
CA SER A 31 18.16 35.75 -14.59
C SER A 31 18.62 34.54 -13.76
N TRP A 32 19.69 34.69 -12.97
CA TRP A 32 20.18 33.64 -12.08
C TRP A 32 19.16 33.30 -10.99
N ALA A 33 18.46 34.28 -10.42
CA ALA A 33 17.39 34.02 -9.46
C ALA A 33 16.23 33.22 -10.07
N ILE A 34 15.83 33.54 -11.30
CA ILE A 34 14.79 32.80 -12.04
C ILE A 34 15.24 31.36 -12.31
N TRP A 35 16.46 31.17 -12.81
CA TRP A 35 16.99 29.83 -13.08
C TRP A 35 17.11 28.98 -11.81
N SER A 36 17.56 29.56 -10.70
CA SER A 36 17.60 28.87 -9.40
C SER A 36 16.20 28.46 -8.92
N ALA A 37 15.20 29.33 -9.08
CA ALA A 37 13.82 29.01 -8.72
C ALA A 37 13.26 27.86 -9.58
N VAL A 38 13.52 27.87 -10.89
CA VAL A 38 13.10 26.80 -11.80
C VAL A 38 13.73 25.46 -11.40
N VAL A 39 15.05 25.44 -11.17
CA VAL A 39 15.77 24.21 -10.76
C VAL A 39 15.22 23.66 -9.44
N LEU A 40 14.94 24.53 -8.46
CA LEU A 40 14.36 24.12 -7.18
C LEU A 40 12.94 23.53 -7.34
N ILE A 41 12.10 24.14 -8.18
CA ILE A 41 10.74 23.63 -8.44
C ILE A 41 10.80 22.30 -9.17
N THR A 42 11.59 22.19 -10.24
CA THR A 42 11.71 20.94 -11.02
C THR A 42 12.39 19.83 -10.21
N GLY A 43 13.39 20.16 -9.41
CA GLY A 43 14.07 19.22 -8.53
C GLY A 43 13.16 18.73 -7.40
N GLY A 44 12.40 19.63 -6.80
CA GLY A 44 11.39 19.29 -5.80
C GLY A 44 10.28 18.40 -6.37
N ALA A 45 9.66 18.81 -7.48
CA ALA A 45 8.64 18.03 -8.16
C ALA A 45 9.17 16.65 -8.62
N GLY A 46 10.39 16.59 -9.14
CA GLY A 46 11.07 15.35 -9.50
C GLY A 46 11.33 14.44 -8.30
N TYR A 47 11.82 15.00 -7.18
CA TYR A 47 12.09 14.25 -5.95
C TYR A 47 10.81 13.71 -5.31
N PHE A 48 9.76 14.53 -5.19
CA PHE A 48 8.47 14.12 -4.65
C PHE A 48 7.73 13.16 -5.58
N GLY A 49 7.78 13.40 -6.90
CA GLY A 49 7.24 12.47 -7.90
C GLY A 49 7.97 11.12 -7.88
N TYR A 50 9.30 11.12 -7.81
CA TYR A 50 10.10 9.90 -7.67
C TYR A 50 9.80 9.17 -6.36
N ARG A 51 9.66 9.87 -5.23
CA ARG A 51 9.29 9.27 -3.94
C ARG A 51 7.89 8.66 -3.97
N ALA A 52 6.92 9.32 -4.58
CA ALA A 52 5.57 8.79 -4.76
C ALA A 52 5.57 7.55 -5.67
N LEU A 53 6.25 7.62 -6.81
CA LEU A 53 6.35 6.51 -7.77
C LEU A 53 7.17 5.32 -7.22
N SER A 54 8.25 5.59 -6.47
CA SER A 54 9.07 4.54 -5.85
C SER A 54 8.36 3.88 -4.68
N GLY A 55 7.51 4.61 -3.95
CA GLY A 55 6.61 4.05 -2.94
C GLY A 55 5.57 3.09 -3.56
N VAL A 56 5.17 3.34 -4.81
CA VAL A 56 4.28 2.44 -5.58
C VAL A 56 5.07 1.25 -6.17
N ALA A 57 6.34 1.45 -6.57
CA ALA A 57 7.16 0.42 -7.22
C ALA A 57 7.75 -0.63 -6.25
N GLN A 58 7.81 -0.35 -4.94
CA GLN A 58 8.21 -1.32 -3.91
C GLN A 58 7.04 -2.05 -3.24
N VAL A 59 5.85 -2.05 -3.84
CA VAL A 59 4.78 -2.96 -3.41
C VAL A 59 5.18 -4.36 -3.88
N SER A 60 5.93 -5.06 -3.04
CA SER A 60 6.20 -6.48 -3.25
C SER A 60 4.87 -7.19 -3.52
N GLU A 61 4.91 -8.18 -4.39
CA GLU A 61 3.82 -9.13 -4.54
C GLU A 61 3.58 -9.82 -3.19
N MET A 62 2.76 -9.20 -2.33
CA MET A 62 2.54 -9.71 -0.98
C MET A 62 1.80 -11.03 -1.03
N GLY A 63 2.31 -12.00 -0.27
CA GLY A 63 1.81 -13.36 -0.24
C GLY A 63 2.24 -14.21 -1.43
N GLU A 64 2.29 -15.51 -1.17
CA GLU A 64 2.60 -16.55 -2.14
C GLU A 64 1.35 -16.91 -2.96
N ILE A 65 1.55 -17.18 -4.26
CA ILE A 65 0.50 -17.65 -5.17
C ILE A 65 0.51 -19.17 -5.17
N TYR A 66 -0.68 -19.76 -5.10
CA TYR A 66 -0.90 -21.21 -5.13
C TYR A 66 -1.74 -21.60 -6.35
N PRO A 67 -1.54 -22.80 -6.92
CA PRO A 67 -2.40 -23.32 -7.98
C PRO A 67 -3.86 -23.41 -7.53
N ILE A 68 -4.79 -23.03 -8.41
CA ILE A 68 -6.22 -23.12 -8.13
C ILE A 68 -6.67 -24.58 -8.12
N GLU A 69 -7.35 -25.00 -7.06
CA GLU A 69 -7.76 -26.39 -6.81
C GLU A 69 -9.20 -26.69 -7.27
N GLY A 70 -9.74 -25.87 -8.18
CA GLY A 70 -11.14 -25.94 -8.61
C GLY A 70 -12.06 -24.97 -7.85
N ARG A 71 -13.36 -25.09 -8.07
CA ARG A 71 -14.41 -24.20 -7.50
C ARG A 71 -15.79 -24.83 -7.39
N ASP A 72 -15.88 -26.16 -7.36
CA ASP A 72 -17.19 -26.82 -7.34
C ASP A 72 -17.87 -26.67 -5.97
N HIS A 73 -19.17 -26.39 -5.97
CA HIS A 73 -19.95 -26.40 -4.74
C HIS A 73 -20.26 -27.83 -4.30
N VAL A 74 -20.06 -28.11 -3.02
CA VAL A 74 -20.39 -29.38 -2.37
C VAL A 74 -21.36 -29.16 -1.21
N SER A 75 -22.03 -30.23 -0.76
CA SER A 75 -22.92 -30.16 0.40
C SER A 75 -22.18 -29.74 1.67
N ASP A 76 -22.84 -28.97 2.53
CA ASP A 76 -22.32 -28.58 3.83
C ASP A 76 -21.90 -29.83 4.65
N GLY A 77 -20.72 -29.76 5.25
CA GLY A 77 -20.13 -30.88 6.00
C GLY A 77 -19.35 -31.88 5.16
N THR A 78 -19.34 -31.74 3.82
CA THR A 78 -18.49 -32.58 2.96
C THR A 78 -17.02 -32.34 3.30
N LYS A 79 -16.29 -33.42 3.59
CA LYS A 79 -14.86 -33.33 3.82
C LYS A 79 -14.14 -33.14 2.48
N VAL A 80 -13.43 -32.03 2.35
CA VAL A 80 -12.57 -31.70 1.20
C VAL A 80 -11.14 -31.57 1.71
N GLU A 81 -10.19 -32.12 0.96
CA GLU A 81 -8.77 -32.00 1.25
C GLU A 81 -8.21 -30.86 0.38
N TYR A 82 -7.46 -29.94 0.99
CA TYR A 82 -6.84 -28.80 0.31
C TYR A 82 -5.32 -28.88 0.42
N ARG A 83 -4.60 -28.35 -0.57
CA ARG A 83 -3.12 -28.34 -0.59
C ARG A 83 -2.51 -27.16 0.13
N THR A 84 -3.31 -26.16 0.52
CA THR A 84 -2.84 -24.95 1.20
C THR A 84 -3.43 -24.80 2.59
N ASN A 85 -2.71 -24.10 3.48
CA ASN A 85 -3.14 -23.83 4.84
C ASN A 85 -2.91 -22.36 5.23
N PRO A 86 -3.97 -21.57 5.50
CA PRO A 86 -5.38 -21.92 5.26
C PRO A 86 -5.68 -22.22 3.78
N PRO A 87 -6.79 -22.92 3.48
CA PRO A 87 -7.15 -23.19 2.09
C PRO A 87 -7.50 -21.90 1.36
N SER A 88 -7.00 -21.77 0.13
CA SER A 88 -7.11 -20.55 -0.69
C SER A 88 -7.97 -20.71 -1.94
N SER A 89 -8.35 -21.94 -2.30
CA SER A 89 -9.27 -22.28 -3.39
C SER A 89 -9.71 -23.74 -3.25
N GLY A 90 -10.54 -24.24 -4.16
CA GLY A 90 -10.97 -25.63 -4.21
C GLY A 90 -12.48 -25.79 -4.08
N SER A 91 -12.94 -27.03 -4.08
CA SER A 91 -14.36 -27.35 -3.85
C SER A 91 -14.77 -26.92 -2.44
N HIS A 92 -15.93 -26.28 -2.32
CA HIS A 92 -16.31 -25.59 -1.08
C HIS A 92 -17.84 -25.55 -0.92
N TYR A 93 -18.35 -25.05 0.19
CA TYR A 93 -19.79 -25.12 0.47
C TYR A 93 -20.56 -24.09 -0.34
N ALA A 94 -21.80 -24.39 -0.73
CA ALA A 94 -22.65 -23.48 -1.51
C ALA A 94 -23.05 -22.21 -0.73
N LYS A 95 -22.92 -22.21 0.62
CA LYS A 95 -23.27 -21.08 1.46
C LYS A 95 -22.02 -20.41 2.03
N ALA A 96 -21.78 -19.16 1.63
CA ALA A 96 -20.78 -18.30 2.26
C ALA A 96 -21.11 -17.96 3.72
N ALA A 97 -20.10 -17.55 4.49
CA ALA A 97 -20.31 -16.89 5.78
C ALA A 97 -20.68 -15.42 5.59
N GLU A 98 -21.34 -14.84 6.60
CA GLU A 98 -21.55 -13.39 6.65
C GLU A 98 -20.20 -12.67 6.80
N TRP A 99 -20.08 -11.47 6.24
CA TRP A 99 -18.86 -10.68 6.40
C TRP A 99 -18.70 -10.20 7.84
N GLY A 100 -17.46 -10.09 8.32
CA GLY A 100 -17.15 -9.49 9.61
C GLY A 100 -16.25 -10.33 10.52
N VAL A 101 -16.36 -10.08 11.82
CA VAL A 101 -15.48 -10.66 12.84
C VAL A 101 -16.20 -11.76 13.60
N TYR A 102 -15.55 -12.91 13.72
CA TYR A 102 -16.03 -14.05 14.48
C TYR A 102 -15.10 -14.36 15.66
N ASP A 103 -15.71 -14.74 16.77
CA ASP A 103 -15.05 -15.20 17.99
C ASP A 103 -14.89 -16.74 18.03
N LYS A 104 -15.51 -17.44 17.07
CA LYS A 104 -15.45 -18.88 16.90
C LYS A 104 -14.94 -19.24 15.50
N PRO A 105 -14.30 -20.42 15.34
CA PRO A 105 -13.91 -20.90 14.03
C PRO A 105 -15.13 -21.07 13.13
N ILE A 106 -14.95 -20.75 11.85
CA ILE A 106 -15.89 -21.08 10.77
C ILE A 106 -15.27 -22.20 9.93
N SER A 107 -16.12 -23.03 9.33
CA SER A 107 -15.64 -24.08 8.44
C SER A 107 -14.90 -23.50 7.23
N ASP A 108 -13.76 -24.11 6.90
CA ASP A 108 -12.94 -23.71 5.76
C ASP A 108 -13.78 -23.67 4.45
N GLY A 109 -14.71 -24.62 4.27
CA GLY A 109 -15.61 -24.67 3.11
C GLY A 109 -16.52 -23.44 2.95
N GLN A 110 -16.95 -22.79 4.04
CA GLN A 110 -17.70 -21.53 3.90
C GLN A 110 -16.77 -20.36 3.56
N LEU A 111 -15.60 -20.34 4.19
CA LEU A 111 -14.63 -19.25 4.02
C LEU A 111 -14.04 -19.23 2.61
N ILE A 112 -13.83 -20.39 1.98
CA ILE A 112 -13.40 -20.47 0.58
C ILE A 112 -14.47 -19.89 -0.36
N HIS A 113 -15.77 -20.05 -0.07
CA HIS A 113 -16.82 -19.38 -0.83
C HIS A 113 -16.70 -17.85 -0.71
N ASN A 114 -16.43 -17.34 0.50
CA ASN A 114 -16.14 -15.92 0.68
C ASN A 114 -14.93 -15.48 -0.17
N LEU A 115 -13.88 -16.30 -0.29
CA LEU A 115 -12.75 -16.03 -1.18
C LEU A 115 -13.17 -16.06 -2.67
N GLU A 116 -14.05 -16.99 -3.06
CA GLU A 116 -14.61 -17.08 -4.43
C GLU A 116 -15.29 -15.76 -4.82
N HIS A 117 -16.05 -15.18 -3.88
CA HIS A 117 -16.71 -13.88 -3.98
C HIS A 117 -15.76 -12.68 -3.86
N GLY A 118 -14.45 -12.88 -3.91
CA GLY A 118 -13.45 -11.81 -3.81
C GLY A 118 -13.25 -11.26 -2.40
N GLY A 119 -13.61 -12.05 -1.38
CA GLY A 119 -13.31 -11.74 0.01
C GLY A 119 -11.84 -11.96 0.37
N VAL A 120 -11.45 -11.35 1.48
CA VAL A 120 -10.18 -11.56 2.16
C VAL A 120 -10.46 -12.16 3.52
N TRP A 121 -9.92 -13.35 3.75
CA TRP A 121 -9.99 -14.04 5.01
C TRP A 121 -8.73 -13.82 5.83
N ILE A 122 -8.89 -13.22 7.00
CA ILE A 122 -7.86 -13.09 8.02
C ILE A 122 -8.08 -14.21 9.03
N SER A 123 -7.14 -15.14 9.16
CA SER A 123 -7.16 -16.16 10.20
C SER A 123 -6.06 -15.91 11.22
N TYR A 124 -6.33 -16.20 12.49
CA TYR A 124 -5.33 -16.02 13.55
C TYR A 124 -5.32 -17.19 14.54
N LYS A 125 -4.16 -17.50 15.12
CA LYS A 125 -4.05 -18.50 16.20
C LYS A 125 -4.75 -18.01 17.46
N PRO A 126 -5.64 -18.80 18.08
CA PRO A 126 -6.35 -18.36 19.29
C PRO A 126 -5.44 -18.04 20.47
N SER A 127 -4.27 -18.69 20.52
CA SER A 127 -3.20 -18.46 21.50
C SER A 127 -2.50 -17.10 21.38
N MET A 128 -2.77 -16.31 20.33
CA MET A 128 -2.21 -14.97 20.18
C MET A 128 -2.54 -14.06 21.39
N PRO A 129 -1.59 -13.18 21.79
CA PRO A 129 -1.84 -12.20 22.84
C PRO A 129 -3.03 -11.28 22.52
N ALA A 130 -3.66 -10.72 23.56
CA ALA A 130 -4.86 -9.90 23.42
C ALA A 130 -4.62 -8.64 22.56
N THR A 131 -3.54 -7.90 22.81
CA THR A 131 -3.24 -6.65 22.12
C THR A 131 -3.17 -6.77 20.57
N PRO A 132 -2.37 -7.67 19.97
CA PRO A 132 -2.37 -7.83 18.51
C PRO A 132 -3.71 -8.37 17.97
N LYS A 133 -4.41 -9.21 18.74
CA LYS A 133 -5.76 -9.70 18.38
C LYS A 133 -6.77 -8.55 18.30
N GLU A 134 -6.77 -7.63 19.27
CA GLU A 134 -7.61 -6.44 19.28
C GLU A 134 -7.32 -5.52 18.09
N LYS A 135 -6.04 -5.34 17.72
CA LYS A 135 -5.66 -4.59 16.52
C LYS A 135 -6.22 -5.22 15.25
N LEU A 136 -6.09 -6.54 15.07
CA LEU A 136 -6.69 -7.25 13.94
C LEU A 136 -8.21 -7.11 13.90
N ILE A 137 -8.88 -7.24 15.05
CA ILE A 137 -10.33 -7.07 15.16
C ILE A 137 -10.74 -5.66 14.75
N SER A 138 -10.03 -4.64 15.23
CA SER A 138 -10.27 -3.23 14.88
C SER A 138 -10.10 -3.00 13.37
N LEU A 139 -9.00 -3.51 12.79
CA LEU A 139 -8.75 -3.46 11.36
C LEU A 139 -9.88 -4.12 10.56
N ALA A 140 -10.26 -5.36 10.90
CA ALA A 140 -11.30 -6.09 10.20
C ALA A 140 -12.66 -5.38 10.28
N LYS A 141 -13.02 -4.82 11.44
CA LYS A 141 -14.26 -4.03 11.63
C LYS A 141 -14.30 -2.72 10.84
N SER A 142 -13.16 -2.22 10.36
CA SER A 142 -13.12 -1.03 9.50
C SER A 142 -13.70 -1.27 8.11
N TYR A 143 -13.87 -2.53 7.69
CA TYR A 143 -14.48 -2.92 6.43
C TYR A 143 -15.95 -3.31 6.60
N ARG A 144 -16.82 -2.80 5.74
CA ARG A 144 -18.26 -3.11 5.75
C ARG A 144 -18.57 -4.48 5.15
N SER A 145 -17.78 -4.93 4.17
CA SER A 145 -17.93 -6.19 3.45
C SER A 145 -16.57 -6.69 2.94
N LYS A 146 -16.54 -7.92 2.42
CA LYS A 146 -15.36 -8.61 1.85
C LYS A 146 -14.20 -8.89 2.79
N VAL A 147 -14.30 -8.60 4.07
CA VAL A 147 -13.29 -9.00 5.06
C VAL A 147 -13.95 -9.89 6.08
N ILE A 148 -13.33 -11.03 6.35
CA ILE A 148 -13.75 -11.96 7.37
C ILE A 148 -12.58 -12.30 8.27
N LEU A 149 -12.76 -12.19 9.59
CA LEU A 149 -11.73 -12.49 10.59
C LEU A 149 -12.20 -13.66 11.47
N THR A 150 -11.42 -14.74 11.55
CA THR A 150 -11.77 -15.92 12.35
C THR A 150 -10.57 -16.46 13.14
N PRO A 151 -10.78 -16.97 14.37
CA PRO A 151 -9.79 -17.81 15.03
C PRO A 151 -9.61 -19.13 14.28
N ARG A 152 -8.38 -19.63 14.19
CA ARG A 152 -8.06 -20.91 13.56
C ARG A 152 -6.83 -21.57 14.18
N GLU A 153 -7.07 -22.66 14.92
CA GLU A 153 -6.01 -23.45 15.58
C GLU A 153 -5.04 -24.07 14.58
N ALA A 154 -5.55 -24.53 13.44
CA ALA A 154 -4.76 -25.21 12.43
C ALA A 154 -3.87 -24.28 11.59
N ASN A 155 -3.76 -22.98 11.91
CA ASN A 155 -2.87 -22.07 11.21
C ASN A 155 -1.38 -22.48 11.35
N ASP A 156 -0.61 -22.42 10.26
CA ASP A 156 0.84 -22.63 10.30
C ASP A 156 1.55 -21.54 11.14
N LYS A 157 1.14 -20.29 10.92
CA LYS A 157 1.71 -19.06 11.47
C LYS A 157 0.72 -18.36 12.38
N ASP A 158 1.15 -17.37 13.15
CA ASP A 158 0.23 -16.66 14.04
C ASP A 158 -0.93 -16.01 13.28
N ILE A 159 -0.64 -15.38 12.14
CA ILE A 159 -1.64 -14.72 11.29
C ILE A 159 -1.47 -15.21 9.85
N ALA A 160 -2.61 -15.45 9.17
CA ALA A 160 -2.67 -15.60 7.72
C ALA A 160 -3.74 -14.67 7.14
N VAL A 161 -3.43 -14.07 5.99
CA VAL A 161 -4.32 -13.21 5.20
C VAL A 161 -4.44 -13.86 3.83
N VAL A 162 -5.66 -14.25 3.47
CA VAL A 162 -5.93 -15.15 2.35
C VAL A 162 -6.90 -14.49 1.39
N SER A 163 -6.59 -14.55 0.11
CA SER A 163 -7.48 -14.25 -1.01
C SER A 163 -7.48 -15.44 -1.96
N TRP A 164 -8.36 -15.45 -2.98
CA TRP A 164 -8.46 -16.59 -3.90
C TRP A 164 -7.11 -16.92 -4.56
N GLY A 165 -6.57 -18.11 -4.27
CA GLY A 165 -5.28 -18.59 -4.79
C GLY A 165 -4.04 -17.90 -4.22
N ARG A 166 -4.16 -17.14 -3.11
CA ARG A 166 -3.03 -16.36 -2.57
C ARG A 166 -3.03 -16.30 -1.05
N ILE A 167 -1.86 -16.45 -0.43
CA ILE A 167 -1.71 -16.50 1.04
C ILE A 167 -0.53 -15.65 1.48
N TYR A 168 -0.78 -14.72 2.41
CA TYR A 168 0.26 -14.00 3.16
C TYR A 168 0.21 -14.43 4.63
N LYS A 169 1.22 -15.14 5.11
CA LYS A 169 1.27 -15.69 6.47
C LYS A 169 2.55 -15.30 7.19
N PHE A 170 2.46 -14.96 8.47
CA PHE A 170 3.60 -14.49 9.26
C PHE A 170 3.37 -14.70 10.76
N ASP A 171 4.47 -14.86 11.49
CA ASP A 171 4.45 -14.90 12.96
C ASP A 171 4.52 -13.47 13.51
N LEU A 172 4.05 -13.29 14.74
CA LEU A 172 4.29 -12.05 15.46
C LEU A 172 5.79 -11.84 15.69
N ALA A 173 6.21 -10.58 15.77
CA ALA A 173 7.54 -10.24 16.25
C ALA A 173 7.72 -10.67 17.71
N VAL A 174 8.97 -10.71 18.18
CA VAL A 174 9.31 -11.13 19.56
C VAL A 174 8.61 -10.28 20.62
N ASP A 175 8.33 -9.01 20.32
CA ASP A 175 7.59 -8.08 21.18
C ASP A 175 6.06 -8.21 21.08
N GLY A 176 5.57 -9.19 20.31
CA GLY A 176 4.14 -9.44 20.07
C GLY A 176 3.50 -8.50 19.05
N SER A 177 4.29 -7.69 18.34
CA SER A 177 3.79 -6.77 17.31
C SER A 177 3.69 -7.42 15.92
N PHE A 178 2.93 -6.79 15.04
CA PHE A 178 2.91 -7.08 13.61
C PHE A 178 2.67 -5.79 12.82
N ASP A 179 2.96 -5.83 11.51
CA ASP A 179 2.72 -4.71 10.61
C ASP A 179 1.25 -4.68 10.15
N GLU A 180 0.45 -3.83 10.80
CA GLU A 180 -0.96 -3.60 10.41
C GLU A 180 -1.08 -3.02 8.99
N ASN A 181 -0.12 -2.20 8.54
CA ASN A 181 -0.15 -1.62 7.20
C ASN A 181 0.10 -2.67 6.12
N ALA A 182 0.91 -3.70 6.40
CA ALA A 182 1.06 -4.84 5.50
C ALA A 182 -0.27 -5.60 5.33
N VAL A 183 -0.98 -5.86 6.43
CA VAL A 183 -2.31 -6.52 6.38
C VAL A 183 -3.31 -5.65 5.61
N ARG A 184 -3.38 -4.35 5.91
CA ARG A 184 -4.24 -3.39 5.20
C ARG A 184 -3.92 -3.35 3.71
N SER A 185 -2.65 -3.24 3.35
CA SER A 185 -2.21 -3.18 1.95
C SER A 185 -2.53 -4.49 1.20
N TYR A 186 -2.52 -5.63 1.89
CA TYR A 186 -2.92 -6.90 1.29
C TYR A 186 -4.42 -6.90 0.99
N ILE A 187 -5.23 -6.47 1.96
CA ILE A 187 -6.69 -6.38 1.79
C ILE A 187 -7.03 -5.48 0.61
N GLU A 188 -6.50 -4.25 0.56
CA GLU A 188 -6.80 -3.29 -0.51
C GLU A 188 -6.35 -3.79 -1.88
N LYS A 189 -5.27 -4.57 -1.95
CA LYS A 189 -4.73 -5.10 -3.21
C LYS A 189 -5.50 -6.30 -3.74
N TYR A 190 -6.02 -7.17 -2.86
CA TYR A 190 -6.59 -8.47 -3.25
C TYR A 190 -8.07 -8.65 -2.88
N LYS A 191 -8.71 -7.65 -2.28
CA LYS A 191 -10.18 -7.58 -2.22
C LYS A 191 -10.72 -7.47 -3.65
N ASN A 192 -11.83 -8.14 -3.92
CA ASN A 192 -12.50 -8.19 -5.22
C ASN A 192 -11.67 -8.82 -6.36
N THR A 193 -10.69 -9.68 -6.02
CA THR A 193 -9.90 -10.45 -7.02
C THR A 193 -10.30 -11.93 -7.10
N GLY A 194 -11.47 -12.29 -6.54
CA GLY A 194 -12.03 -13.62 -6.67
C GLY A 194 -12.59 -13.88 -8.07
N PRO A 195 -12.79 -15.15 -8.45
CA PRO A 195 -13.33 -15.53 -9.76
C PRO A 195 -14.80 -15.14 -9.96
N GLU A 196 -15.57 -14.92 -8.88
CA GLU A 196 -16.95 -14.43 -8.96
C GLU A 196 -17.04 -12.95 -8.60
N ILE A 197 -17.70 -12.19 -9.48
CA ILE A 197 -17.92 -10.76 -9.28
C ILE A 197 -19.17 -10.56 -8.42
N VAL A 198 -18.95 -10.34 -7.13
CA VAL A 198 -19.99 -9.92 -6.18
C VAL A 198 -19.71 -8.48 -5.75
N PRO A 199 -20.63 -7.53 -5.90
CA PRO A 199 -20.46 -6.16 -5.42
C PRO A 199 -20.26 -6.06 -3.88
N ASP A 200 -19.75 -4.91 -3.43
CA ASP A 200 -19.55 -4.58 -2.01
C ASP A 200 -20.85 -4.32 -1.24
#